data_AF-A0A7W0WX92-F1
#
_entry.id   AF-A0A7W0WX92-F1
#
_cell.length_a   1.000
_cell.length_b   1.000
_cell.length_c   1.000
_cell.angle_alpha   90.00
_cell.angle_beta   90.00
_cell.angle_gamma   90.00
#
_symmetry.space_group_name_H-M   'P 1'
#
loop_
_entity.id
_entity.type
_entity.pdbx_description
1 polymer ?
#
loop_
_entity_poly.entity_id
_entity_poly.type
_entity_poly.pdbx_seq_one_letter_code
_entity_poly.pdbx_strand_id
1 'polypeptide(L)'
;IVNKQTSEPMPVPIARPHEPEMQQPPQFPSATPGMQPSYNNDASGLPLGLRTPPSGSPVVPQMQPPHMQPYMHQASQPYPQPAYPVSPGALYQFQPSGAPQPQPMTLTGQLRLFEADELPSHYKLGAARKRWFTYIVAGVIAISIAAAATFFIIRATRDGTPTTGSIMFESNPPGADIYFDNERLTEKTPYRLEGVTVGTSHDIRIELARYTAYIDTVNIPKTGREVPVLALLKQVTGKLRILSKPDGAEVWLDGRQVGRTPAKLEGLDMTAKRLELRLKDHQPHIQDLTWPATGQIDLDIKLQR
;
A
#
# COMPACT_ATOMS: atom_id res chain seq x y z
N ILE A 1 -32.35 -70.79 46.54
CA ILE A 1 -32.76 -69.54 47.24
C ILE A 1 -31.84 -68.44 46.72
N VAL A 2 -32.39 -67.46 45.97
CA VAL A 2 -31.95 -66.03 45.88
C VAL A 2 -30.58 -65.77 45.21
N ASN A 3 -30.35 -64.82 44.30
CA ASN A 3 -31.17 -63.82 43.58
C ASN A 3 -30.40 -63.40 42.31
N LYS A 4 -31.14 -62.95 41.29
CA LYS A 4 -30.64 -62.13 40.19
C LYS A 4 -30.12 -60.78 40.71
N GLN A 5 -29.03 -60.25 40.15
CA GLN A 5 -28.89 -58.81 39.95
C GLN A 5 -27.87 -58.47 38.87
N THR A 6 -28.42 -58.11 37.71
CA THR A 6 -27.82 -57.24 36.70
C THR A 6 -27.29 -55.97 37.34
N SER A 7 -26.04 -55.59 37.06
CA SER A 7 -25.50 -54.27 37.38
C SER A 7 -24.97 -53.64 36.09
N GLU A 8 -25.60 -52.51 35.73
CA GLU A 8 -25.27 -51.66 34.59
C GLU A 8 -23.90 -50.97 34.77
N PRO A 9 -23.20 -50.63 33.67
CA PRO A 9 -21.98 -49.83 33.73
C PRO A 9 -22.30 -48.37 34.08
N MET A 10 -21.49 -47.80 34.98
CA MET A 10 -21.63 -46.43 35.50
C MET A 10 -21.52 -45.35 34.41
N PRO A 11 -22.24 -44.21 34.54
CA PRO A 11 -22.12 -43.10 33.61
C PRO A 11 -20.81 -42.32 33.81
N VAL A 12 -20.15 -42.01 32.70
CA VAL A 12 -18.96 -41.16 32.61
C VAL A 12 -19.32 -39.71 32.97
N PRO A 13 -18.55 -39.01 33.82
CA PRO A 13 -18.83 -37.61 34.13
C PRO A 13 -18.54 -36.72 32.91
N ILE A 14 -19.57 -35.98 32.48
CA ILE A 14 -19.50 -34.97 31.42
C ILE A 14 -18.58 -33.84 31.89
N ALA A 15 -17.50 -33.60 31.15
CA ALA A 15 -16.61 -32.46 31.36
C ALA A 15 -17.37 -31.14 31.17
N ARG A 16 -17.19 -30.22 32.13
CA ARG A 16 -17.77 -28.86 32.08
C ARG A 16 -17.15 -28.08 30.92
N PRO A 17 -17.90 -27.17 30.25
CA PRO A 17 -17.32 -26.26 29.27
C PRO A 17 -16.31 -25.33 29.95
N HIS A 18 -15.13 -25.19 29.37
CA HIS A 18 -14.15 -24.19 29.76
C HIS A 18 -14.71 -22.78 29.44
N GLU A 19 -14.81 -21.93 30.46
CA GLU A 19 -15.02 -20.48 30.31
C GLU A 19 -13.85 -19.83 29.54
N PRO A 20 -14.11 -18.79 28.74
CA PRO A 20 -13.04 -18.04 28.08
C PRO A 20 -12.25 -17.22 29.09
N GLU A 21 -10.96 -17.52 29.18
CA GLU A 21 -9.98 -16.80 29.99
C GLU A 21 -9.86 -15.35 29.48
N MET A 22 -10.34 -14.37 30.27
CA MET A 22 -10.12 -12.95 30.00
C MET A 22 -8.63 -12.63 30.15
N GLN A 23 -7.98 -12.29 29.04
CA GLN A 23 -6.61 -11.79 29.01
C GLN A 23 -6.49 -10.53 29.86
N GLN A 24 -5.69 -10.59 30.93
CA GLN A 24 -5.27 -9.42 31.70
C GLN A 24 -4.36 -8.54 30.83
N PRO A 25 -4.49 -7.19 30.88
CA PRO A 25 -3.58 -6.29 30.18
C PRO A 25 -2.16 -6.36 30.79
N PRO A 26 -1.11 -6.14 29.99
CA PRO A 26 0.27 -6.24 30.46
C PRO A 26 0.57 -5.18 31.54
N GLN A 27 1.11 -5.64 32.65
CA GLN A 27 1.63 -4.82 33.75
C GLN A 27 2.94 -4.16 33.31
N PHE A 28 3.03 -2.83 33.41
CA PHE A 28 4.30 -2.10 33.21
C PHE A 28 5.18 -2.22 34.47
N PRO A 29 6.50 -2.43 34.34
CA PRO A 29 7.38 -2.43 35.50
C PRO A 29 7.49 -1.02 36.11
N SER A 30 7.35 -0.98 37.44
CA SER A 30 7.49 0.19 38.30
C SER A 30 8.90 0.78 38.21
N ALA A 31 9.02 2.06 37.86
CA ALA A 31 10.29 2.78 37.87
C ALA A 31 10.76 3.05 39.32
N THR A 32 11.95 2.58 39.67
CA THR A 32 12.66 2.96 40.91
C THR A 32 13.31 4.34 40.73
N PRO A 33 13.21 5.27 41.70
CA PRO A 33 13.78 6.61 41.58
C PRO A 33 15.26 6.64 41.97
N GLY A 34 16.10 7.19 41.09
CA GLY A 34 17.45 7.63 41.46
C GLY A 34 18.52 7.34 40.44
N MET A 35 18.81 8.32 39.57
CA MET A 35 20.14 8.75 39.09
C MET A 35 19.93 9.75 37.95
N GLN A 36 20.11 11.05 38.24
CA GLN A 36 20.08 12.11 37.23
C GLN A 36 21.46 12.23 36.56
N PRO A 37 21.56 12.21 35.22
CA PRO A 37 22.72 12.76 34.53
C PRO A 37 22.60 14.28 34.41
N SER A 38 23.63 14.98 34.89
CA SER A 38 23.79 16.43 34.81
C SER A 38 23.86 16.91 33.37
N TYR A 39 22.90 17.74 32.94
CA TYR A 39 22.99 18.49 31.68
C TYR A 39 23.48 19.91 32.00
N ASN A 40 24.71 20.21 31.60
CA ASN A 40 25.22 21.57 31.60
C ASN A 40 24.48 22.38 30.52
N ASN A 41 23.62 23.30 30.95
CA ASN A 41 23.01 24.33 30.12
C ASN A 41 23.74 25.65 30.35
N ASP A 42 23.95 26.44 29.30
CA ASP A 42 24.32 27.85 29.46
C ASP A 42 23.10 28.69 29.86
N ALA A 43 23.31 29.97 30.19
CA ALA A 43 22.29 30.88 30.74
C ALA A 43 21.13 31.23 29.76
N SER A 44 20.89 30.42 28.74
CA SER A 44 19.80 30.55 27.77
C SER A 44 19.09 29.23 27.43
N GLY A 45 19.48 28.10 28.07
CA GLY A 45 18.66 26.89 28.12
C GLY A 45 18.54 26.05 26.84
N LEU A 46 19.55 26.07 25.95
CA LEU A 46 19.54 25.24 24.73
C LEU A 46 20.72 24.24 24.71
N PRO A 47 20.52 22.97 24.29
CA PRO A 47 21.59 21.99 24.22
C PRO A 47 22.54 22.26 23.04
N LEU A 48 23.84 22.36 23.36
CA LEU A 48 24.91 22.54 22.38
C LEU A 48 25.17 21.23 21.61
N GLY A 49 24.82 21.23 20.34
CA GLY A 49 25.36 20.27 19.39
C GLY A 49 24.40 19.96 18.27
N LEU A 50 24.56 20.62 17.13
CA LEU A 50 24.32 20.04 15.80
C LEU A 50 25.06 20.89 14.76
N ARG A 51 25.87 20.20 13.95
CA ARG A 51 26.73 20.74 12.89
C ARG A 51 25.88 21.22 11.71
N THR A 52 26.38 22.24 11.02
CA THR A 52 25.79 22.87 9.83
C THR A 52 25.70 21.92 8.63
N PRO A 53 24.62 21.96 7.83
CA PRO A 53 24.57 21.38 6.49
C PRO A 53 24.87 22.41 5.38
N PRO A 54 25.41 21.97 4.21
CA PRO A 54 25.79 22.87 3.11
C PRO A 54 24.60 23.30 2.23
N SER A 55 24.84 24.38 1.50
CA SER A 55 23.91 25.14 0.67
C SER A 55 23.52 24.44 -0.64
N GLY A 56 22.22 24.41 -0.99
CA GLY A 56 21.78 24.15 -2.37
C GLY A 56 20.35 23.64 -2.58
N SER A 57 19.45 24.55 -3.02
CA SER A 57 18.17 24.32 -3.76
C SER A 57 16.89 23.93 -2.97
N PRO A 58 15.68 24.08 -3.54
CA PRO A 58 14.80 25.24 -3.41
C PRO A 58 13.58 25.04 -2.48
N VAL A 59 12.98 26.18 -2.09
CA VAL A 59 11.84 26.34 -1.17
C VAL A 59 10.55 25.68 -1.67
N VAL A 60 9.91 24.89 -0.79
CA VAL A 60 8.51 24.41 -0.93
C VAL A 60 7.68 25.07 0.19
N PRO A 61 6.56 25.77 -0.09
CA PRO A 61 5.73 26.35 0.96
C PRO A 61 4.97 25.27 1.75
N GLN A 62 5.15 25.28 3.07
CA GLN A 62 4.48 24.43 4.04
C GLN A 62 3.00 24.79 4.19
N MET A 63 2.11 23.79 4.04
CA MET A 63 0.71 23.84 4.47
C MET A 63 0.62 23.67 5.99
N GLN A 64 -0.04 24.61 6.66
CA GLN A 64 -0.34 24.56 8.09
C GLN A 64 -1.56 23.69 8.41
N PRO A 65 -1.57 22.96 9.55
CA PRO A 65 -2.66 22.07 9.94
C PRO A 65 -3.83 22.79 10.64
N PRO A 66 -5.07 22.23 10.57
CA PRO A 66 -6.28 22.87 11.07
C PRO A 66 -6.45 22.68 12.59
N HIS A 67 -6.82 23.76 13.30
CA HIS A 67 -7.18 23.73 14.71
C HIS A 67 -8.69 24.04 14.90
N MET A 68 -9.34 23.10 15.58
CA MET A 68 -10.52 23.17 16.46
C MET A 68 -11.53 24.31 16.30
N GLN A 69 -12.78 23.94 15.98
CA GLN A 69 -13.98 24.77 16.14
C GLN A 69 -14.50 24.74 17.59
N PRO A 70 -14.89 25.88 18.17
CA PRO A 70 -15.84 25.91 19.28
C PRO A 70 -17.28 26.15 18.80
N TYR A 71 -18.21 25.43 19.42
CA TYR A 71 -19.67 25.63 19.33
C TYR A 71 -20.04 27.04 19.78
N MET A 72 -20.81 27.80 18.98
CA MET A 72 -21.61 28.92 19.47
C MET A 72 -22.86 29.19 18.62
N HIS A 73 -23.84 29.75 19.32
CA HIS A 73 -25.28 29.67 19.09
C HIS A 73 -25.79 30.48 17.89
N GLN A 74 -26.83 29.93 17.24
CA GLN A 74 -27.73 30.66 16.35
C GLN A 74 -28.46 31.75 17.14
N ALA A 75 -28.20 33.01 16.81
CA ALA A 75 -29.04 34.15 17.15
C ALA A 75 -29.49 34.82 15.85
N SER A 76 -30.80 34.87 15.67
CA SER A 76 -31.52 35.56 14.61
C SER A 76 -31.27 37.07 14.66
N GLN A 77 -30.95 37.68 13.51
CA GLN A 77 -30.97 39.13 13.33
C GLN A 77 -31.62 39.51 11.98
N PRO A 78 -32.38 40.63 11.92
CA PRO A 78 -33.30 40.95 10.84
C PRO A 78 -32.64 41.72 9.68
N TYR A 79 -33.21 41.58 8.49
CA TYR A 79 -32.81 42.28 7.26
C TYR A 79 -33.10 43.79 7.32
N PRO A 80 -32.17 44.66 6.91
CA PRO A 80 -32.49 46.03 6.51
C PRO A 80 -32.75 46.14 4.99
N GLN A 81 -33.84 46.83 4.63
CA GLN A 81 -34.20 47.21 3.25
C GLN A 81 -33.43 48.45 2.79
N PRO A 82 -33.03 48.58 1.52
CA PRO A 82 -32.45 49.81 0.99
C PRO A 82 -33.53 50.86 0.62
N ALA A 83 -33.29 52.09 1.05
CA ALA A 83 -34.13 53.27 0.81
C ALA A 83 -33.97 53.82 -0.62
N TYR A 84 -35.08 54.22 -1.24
CA TYR A 84 -35.11 54.93 -2.52
C TYR A 84 -34.82 56.43 -2.31
N PRO A 85 -34.01 57.08 -3.17
CA PRO A 85 -33.82 58.52 -3.12
C PRO A 85 -35.01 59.27 -3.76
N VAL A 86 -35.56 60.24 -3.02
CA VAL A 86 -36.58 61.18 -3.49
C VAL A 86 -35.88 62.36 -4.18
N SER A 87 -36.30 62.73 -5.39
CA SER A 87 -35.80 63.92 -6.09
C SER A 87 -36.50 65.19 -5.57
N PRO A 88 -35.77 66.26 -5.19
CA PRO A 88 -36.37 67.51 -4.73
C PRO A 88 -36.65 68.45 -5.91
N GLY A 89 -37.92 68.81 -6.13
CA GLY A 89 -38.25 69.86 -7.10
C GLY A 89 -39.68 69.86 -7.66
N ALA A 90 -40.71 69.71 -6.82
CA ALA A 90 -42.08 70.02 -7.21
C ALA A 90 -42.48 71.40 -6.66
N LEU A 91 -42.14 72.45 -7.40
CA LEU A 91 -42.81 73.74 -7.30
C LEU A 91 -43.35 74.09 -8.69
N TYR A 92 -44.60 73.73 -8.94
CA TYR A 92 -45.50 74.46 -9.85
C TYR A 92 -46.89 74.37 -9.21
N GLN A 93 -47.39 75.45 -8.63
CA GLN A 93 -48.05 76.56 -9.34
C GLN A 93 -49.39 76.07 -9.91
N PHE A 94 -50.46 76.59 -9.29
CA PHE A 94 -51.84 76.46 -9.74
C PHE A 94 -51.94 76.85 -11.22
N GLN A 95 -52.61 76.01 -12.03
CA GLN A 95 -53.06 76.42 -13.35
C GLN A 95 -54.51 75.96 -13.60
N PRO A 96 -55.37 76.81 -14.17
CA PRO A 96 -56.82 76.65 -14.10
C PRO A 96 -57.35 75.67 -15.15
N SER A 97 -58.55 75.18 -14.85
CA SER A 97 -59.44 74.37 -15.69
C SER A 97 -59.52 74.84 -17.16
N GLY A 98 -59.11 73.98 -18.09
CA GLY A 98 -59.31 74.22 -19.52
C GLY A 98 -58.50 73.37 -20.53
N ALA A 99 -57.63 72.44 -20.13
CA ALA A 99 -56.87 71.62 -21.07
C ALA A 99 -57.60 70.32 -21.45
N PRO A 100 -57.73 69.97 -22.75
CA PRO A 100 -58.31 68.70 -23.17
C PRO A 100 -57.41 67.52 -22.75
N GLN A 101 -58.03 66.43 -22.30
CA GLN A 101 -57.33 65.26 -21.79
C GLN A 101 -56.47 64.60 -22.89
N PRO A 102 -55.20 64.23 -22.59
CA PRO A 102 -54.37 63.50 -23.54
C PRO A 102 -54.91 62.08 -23.73
N GLN A 103 -55.19 61.71 -24.98
CA GLN A 103 -55.62 60.36 -25.34
C GLN A 103 -54.51 59.35 -25.01
N PRO A 104 -54.83 58.15 -24.49
CA PRO A 104 -53.82 57.14 -24.22
C PRO A 104 -53.21 56.64 -25.53
N MET A 105 -51.87 56.70 -25.64
CA MET A 105 -51.12 56.21 -26.80
C MET A 105 -51.42 54.73 -27.05
N THR A 106 -51.78 54.38 -28.28
CA THR A 106 -51.99 53.00 -28.71
C THR A 106 -50.66 52.22 -28.69
N LEU A 107 -50.71 50.90 -28.55
CA LEU A 107 -49.51 50.02 -28.53
C LEU A 107 -48.61 50.25 -29.76
N THR A 108 -49.21 50.56 -30.91
CA THR A 108 -48.51 50.92 -32.16
C THR A 108 -47.78 52.27 -32.06
N GLY A 109 -48.31 53.22 -31.29
CA GLY A 109 -47.64 54.50 -31.01
C GLY A 109 -46.44 54.34 -30.05
N GLN A 110 -46.52 53.39 -29.11
CA GLN A 110 -45.39 53.09 -28.21
C GLN A 110 -44.25 52.36 -28.93
N LEU A 111 -44.56 51.56 -29.96
CA LEU A 111 -43.55 50.88 -30.79
C LEU A 111 -42.80 51.81 -31.76
N ARG A 112 -43.35 53.00 -32.08
CA ARG A 112 -42.62 54.03 -32.85
C ARG A 112 -41.55 54.77 -32.03
N LEU A 113 -41.54 54.64 -30.70
CA LEU A 113 -40.47 55.25 -29.89
C LEU A 113 -39.21 54.37 -29.78
N PHE A 114 -39.31 53.11 -30.20
CA PHE A 114 -38.17 52.20 -30.39
C PHE A 114 -37.74 52.12 -31.86
N GLU A 115 -38.25 53.05 -32.69
CA GLU A 115 -37.82 53.22 -34.07
C GLU A 115 -36.35 53.65 -34.02
N ALA A 116 -35.51 52.64 -34.17
CA ALA A 116 -34.09 52.57 -33.93
C ALA A 116 -33.42 53.95 -34.00
N ASP A 117 -33.08 54.50 -32.83
CA ASP A 117 -32.13 55.58 -32.74
C ASP A 117 -30.86 55.08 -33.43
N GLU A 118 -30.64 55.60 -34.63
CA GLU A 118 -29.60 55.11 -35.51
C GLU A 118 -28.29 55.25 -34.75
N LEU A 119 -27.63 54.11 -34.48
CA LEU A 119 -26.30 54.10 -33.88
C LEU A 119 -25.46 55.20 -34.53
N PRO A 120 -24.96 56.19 -33.76
CA PRO A 120 -24.34 57.36 -34.34
C PRO A 120 -23.17 56.91 -35.23
N SER A 121 -22.94 57.64 -36.33
CA SER A 121 -22.14 57.19 -37.47
C SER A 121 -20.70 56.76 -37.10
N HIS A 122 -20.19 57.18 -35.94
CA HIS A 122 -18.91 56.72 -35.40
C HIS A 122 -18.89 55.27 -34.90
N TYR A 123 -20.04 54.63 -34.69
CA TYR A 123 -20.18 53.19 -34.39
C TYR A 123 -20.54 52.35 -35.62
N LYS A 124 -20.89 52.97 -36.76
CA LYS A 124 -21.14 52.25 -38.02
C LYS A 124 -19.78 51.79 -38.58
N LEU A 125 -19.45 50.50 -38.45
CA LEU A 125 -18.23 49.95 -39.08
C LEU A 125 -18.33 50.08 -40.60
N GLY A 126 -17.54 50.98 -41.20
CA GLY A 126 -17.42 51.09 -42.65
C GLY A 126 -17.02 49.75 -43.30
N ALA A 127 -17.35 49.53 -44.57
CA ALA A 127 -17.19 48.22 -45.25
C ALA A 127 -15.78 47.62 -45.15
N ALA A 128 -14.73 48.46 -45.16
CA ALA A 128 -13.35 48.03 -44.95
C ALA A 128 -13.10 47.55 -43.51
N ARG A 129 -13.74 48.19 -42.51
CA ARG A 129 -13.70 47.79 -41.11
C ARG A 129 -14.52 46.52 -40.82
N LYS A 130 -15.46 46.14 -41.67
CA LYS A 130 -16.22 44.88 -41.50
C LYS A 130 -15.36 43.66 -41.80
N ARG A 131 -14.48 43.74 -42.79
CA ARG A 131 -13.65 42.62 -43.28
C ARG A 131 -12.54 42.22 -42.28
N TRP A 132 -11.78 43.17 -41.74
CA TRP A 132 -10.78 42.84 -40.71
C TRP A 132 -11.40 42.29 -39.43
N PHE A 133 -12.59 42.78 -39.02
CA PHE A 133 -13.30 42.24 -37.87
C PHE A 133 -13.77 40.80 -38.12
N THR A 134 -14.24 40.46 -39.33
CA THR A 134 -14.57 39.06 -39.68
C THR A 134 -13.36 38.14 -39.66
N TYR A 135 -12.17 38.61 -40.05
CA TYR A 135 -10.95 37.80 -39.95
C TYR A 135 -10.51 37.59 -38.50
N ILE A 136 -10.66 38.59 -37.64
CA ILE A 136 -10.40 38.46 -36.20
C ILE A 136 -11.34 37.42 -35.58
N VAL A 137 -12.65 37.52 -35.86
CA VAL A 137 -13.65 36.57 -35.35
C VAL A 137 -13.38 35.15 -35.88
N ALA A 138 -13.09 35.00 -37.18
CA ALA A 138 -12.73 33.70 -37.76
C ALA A 138 -11.43 33.12 -37.16
N GLY A 139 -10.43 33.96 -36.89
CA GLY A 139 -9.19 33.57 -36.23
C GLY A 139 -9.42 33.08 -34.81
N VAL A 140 -10.23 33.79 -34.01
CA VAL A 140 -10.58 33.37 -32.64
C VAL A 140 -11.37 32.06 -32.64
N ILE A 141 -12.30 31.88 -33.58
CA ILE A 141 -13.04 30.62 -33.75
C ILE A 141 -12.09 29.48 -34.14
N ALA A 142 -11.19 29.71 -35.10
CA ALA A 142 -10.22 28.71 -35.53
C ALA A 142 -9.28 28.29 -34.38
N ILE A 143 -8.78 29.25 -33.59
CA ILE A 143 -7.95 28.98 -32.41
C ILE A 143 -8.74 28.20 -31.36
N SER A 144 -10.02 28.54 -31.16
CA SER A 144 -10.89 27.85 -30.21
C SER A 144 -11.18 26.41 -30.63
N ILE A 145 -11.41 26.15 -31.91
CA ILE A 145 -11.58 24.79 -32.46
C ILE A 145 -10.27 24.00 -32.33
N ALA A 146 -9.13 24.61 -32.65
CA ALA A 146 -7.82 23.97 -32.50
C ALA A 146 -7.52 23.64 -31.03
N ALA A 147 -7.82 24.57 -30.10
CA ALA A 147 -7.66 24.36 -28.67
C ALA A 147 -8.61 23.27 -28.15
N ALA A 148 -9.87 23.26 -28.58
CA ALA A 148 -10.83 22.23 -28.22
C ALA A 148 -10.42 20.86 -28.76
N ALA A 149 -9.99 20.77 -30.02
CA ALA A 149 -9.47 19.54 -30.61
C ALA A 149 -8.23 19.04 -29.84
N THR A 150 -7.30 19.94 -29.52
CA THR A 150 -6.09 19.61 -28.74
C THR A 150 -6.45 19.14 -27.33
N PHE A 151 -7.38 19.81 -26.65
CA PHE A 151 -7.88 19.42 -25.34
C PHE A 151 -8.60 18.06 -25.39
N PHE A 152 -9.41 17.81 -26.42
CA PHE A 152 -10.15 16.57 -26.59
C PHE A 152 -9.21 15.41 -26.93
N ILE A 153 -8.17 15.63 -27.75
CA ILE A 153 -7.12 14.65 -28.02
C ILE A 153 -6.39 14.32 -26.71
N ILE A 154 -5.90 15.31 -25.96
CA ILE A 154 -5.21 15.10 -24.68
C ILE A 154 -6.11 14.37 -23.67
N ARG A 155 -7.41 14.71 -23.63
CA ARG A 155 -8.36 14.05 -22.73
C ARG A 155 -8.69 12.62 -23.17
N ALA A 156 -8.77 12.37 -24.47
CA ALA A 156 -9.01 11.05 -25.04
C ALA A 156 -7.79 10.14 -24.94
N THR A 157 -6.57 10.69 -24.88
CA THR A 157 -5.32 9.93 -24.71
C THR A 157 -4.83 9.88 -23.27
N ARG A 158 -5.60 10.37 -22.27
CA ARG A 158 -5.28 10.09 -20.87
C ARG A 158 -5.65 8.65 -20.58
N ASP A 159 -4.60 7.84 -20.51
CA ASP A 159 -4.60 6.41 -20.28
C ASP A 159 -5.68 5.99 -19.28
N GLY A 160 -6.46 4.98 -19.68
CA GLY A 160 -7.44 4.36 -18.81
C GLY A 160 -6.78 3.90 -17.50
N THR A 161 -7.54 3.89 -16.41
CA THR A 161 -7.08 3.28 -15.17
C THR A 161 -6.57 1.87 -15.46
N PRO A 162 -5.31 1.54 -15.13
CA PRO A 162 -4.75 0.23 -15.47
C PRO A 162 -5.60 -0.85 -14.81
N THR A 163 -6.04 -1.81 -15.61
CA THR A 163 -6.82 -2.97 -15.13
C THR A 163 -5.93 -4.11 -14.70
N THR A 164 -4.67 -4.11 -15.16
CA THR A 164 -3.65 -5.11 -14.84
C THR A 164 -2.37 -4.46 -14.32
N GLY A 165 -1.65 -5.16 -13.46
CA GLY A 165 -0.29 -4.88 -13.02
C GLY A 165 0.65 -6.03 -13.36
N SER A 166 1.86 -5.96 -12.80
CA SER A 166 2.89 -6.99 -12.94
C SER A 166 3.55 -7.32 -11.61
N ILE A 167 4.16 -8.49 -11.53
CA ILE A 167 4.92 -8.96 -10.36
C ILE A 167 6.31 -9.35 -10.85
N MET A 168 7.36 -8.86 -10.19
CA MET A 168 8.74 -9.30 -10.42
C MET A 168 9.11 -10.29 -9.33
N PHE A 169 9.29 -11.56 -9.70
CA PHE A 169 9.75 -12.61 -8.80
C PHE A 169 11.28 -12.73 -8.87
N GLU A 170 11.94 -12.52 -7.74
CA GLU A 170 13.37 -12.72 -7.56
C GLU A 170 13.63 -13.70 -6.41
N SER A 171 14.72 -14.47 -6.49
CA SER A 171 15.16 -15.29 -5.36
C SER A 171 16.67 -15.33 -5.22
N ASN A 172 17.11 -15.56 -4.00
CA ASN A 172 18.49 -15.86 -3.67
C ASN A 172 18.55 -17.21 -2.91
N PRO A 173 19.06 -18.29 -3.53
CA PRO A 173 19.67 -18.37 -4.86
C PRO A 173 18.66 -18.22 -6.02
N PRO A 174 19.10 -17.86 -7.25
CA PRO A 174 18.24 -17.80 -8.43
C PRO A 174 17.88 -19.20 -8.98
N GLY A 175 16.93 -19.28 -9.91
CA GLY A 175 16.52 -20.54 -10.56
C GLY A 175 15.44 -21.33 -9.81
N ALA A 176 14.76 -20.68 -8.87
CA ALA A 176 13.66 -21.26 -8.11
C ALA A 176 12.40 -21.41 -8.96
N ASP A 177 11.65 -22.49 -8.73
CA ASP A 177 10.31 -22.71 -9.28
C ASP A 177 9.32 -21.75 -8.61
N ILE A 178 8.45 -21.15 -9.41
CA ILE A 178 7.44 -20.18 -8.96
C ILE A 178 6.06 -20.84 -9.05
N TYR A 179 5.31 -20.74 -7.96
CA TYR A 179 3.89 -21.08 -7.91
C TYR A 179 3.09 -19.82 -7.59
N PHE A 180 2.06 -19.57 -8.39
CA PHE A 180 1.16 -18.43 -8.27
C PHE A 180 -0.28 -18.97 -8.19
N ASP A 181 -1.00 -18.68 -7.10
CA ASP A 181 -2.33 -19.25 -6.81
C ASP A 181 -2.38 -20.78 -6.97
N ASN A 182 -1.36 -21.45 -6.42
CA ASN A 182 -1.15 -22.90 -6.50
C ASN A 182 -0.85 -23.47 -7.90
N GLU A 183 -0.82 -22.64 -8.95
CA GLU A 183 -0.40 -23.03 -10.29
C GLU A 183 1.12 -22.87 -10.46
N ARG A 184 1.78 -23.91 -10.99
CA ARG A 184 3.22 -23.85 -11.27
C ARG A 184 3.48 -23.13 -12.58
N LEU A 185 4.27 -22.07 -12.54
CA LEU A 185 4.74 -21.39 -13.75
C LEU A 185 5.85 -22.22 -14.43
N THR A 186 5.95 -22.09 -15.75
CA THR A 186 7.02 -22.75 -16.52
C THR A 186 8.37 -22.08 -16.30
N GLU A 187 8.35 -20.76 -16.11
CA GLU A 187 9.54 -19.94 -15.88
C GLU A 187 10.02 -20.01 -14.43
N LYS A 188 11.31 -19.73 -14.24
CA LYS A 188 12.00 -19.73 -12.94
C LYS A 188 12.47 -18.33 -12.58
N THR A 189 12.78 -18.10 -11.29
CA THR A 189 13.33 -16.80 -10.87
C THR A 189 14.70 -16.51 -11.51
N PRO A 190 14.99 -15.25 -11.91
CA PRO A 190 14.08 -14.11 -11.89
C PRO A 190 13.05 -14.13 -13.03
N TYR A 191 11.80 -13.76 -12.75
CA TYR A 191 10.72 -13.75 -13.75
C TYR A 191 9.70 -12.62 -13.50
N ARG A 192 9.29 -11.95 -14.58
CA ARG A 192 8.24 -10.93 -14.56
C ARG A 192 6.93 -11.56 -15.04
N LEU A 193 5.93 -11.62 -14.16
CA LEU A 193 4.56 -11.99 -14.52
C LEU A 193 3.76 -10.73 -14.84
N GLU A 194 3.22 -10.64 -16.05
CA GLU A 194 2.38 -9.52 -16.52
C GLU A 194 0.90 -9.92 -16.56
N GLY A 195 0.01 -8.94 -16.66
CA GLY A 195 -1.42 -9.18 -16.85
C GLY A 195 -2.17 -9.60 -15.59
N VAL A 196 -1.61 -9.37 -14.41
CA VAL A 196 -2.26 -9.71 -13.13
C VAL A 196 -3.31 -8.65 -12.81
N THR A 197 -4.55 -9.05 -12.52
CA THR A 197 -5.63 -8.12 -12.17
C THR A 197 -5.23 -7.20 -11.01
N VAL A 198 -5.53 -5.91 -11.11
CA VAL A 198 -5.23 -4.98 -10.01
C VAL A 198 -6.26 -5.05 -8.88
N GLY A 199 -5.84 -4.75 -7.66
CA GLY A 199 -6.70 -4.75 -6.47
C GLY A 199 -7.03 -6.14 -5.91
N THR A 200 -6.35 -7.17 -6.38
CA THR A 200 -6.45 -8.55 -5.91
C THR A 200 -5.27 -8.94 -5.03
N SER A 201 -5.44 -10.03 -4.30
CA SER A 201 -4.40 -10.67 -3.47
C SER A 201 -4.17 -12.07 -4.02
N HIS A 202 -2.92 -12.48 -4.09
CA HIS A 202 -2.51 -13.76 -4.66
C HIS A 202 -1.53 -14.47 -3.75
N ASP A 203 -1.66 -15.79 -3.63
CA ASP A 203 -0.73 -16.60 -2.85
C ASP A 203 0.43 -17.04 -3.72
N ILE A 204 1.63 -16.85 -3.19
CA ILE A 204 2.87 -17.17 -3.90
C ILE A 204 3.67 -18.18 -3.12
N ARG A 205 4.26 -19.13 -3.83
CA ARG A 205 5.20 -20.10 -3.27
C ARG A 205 6.39 -20.24 -4.19
N ILE A 206 7.58 -19.97 -3.67
CA ILE A 206 8.84 -20.05 -4.42
C ILE A 206 9.67 -21.17 -3.82
N GLU A 207 10.06 -22.12 -4.66
CA GLU A 207 10.73 -23.35 -4.22
C GLU A 207 12.02 -23.60 -4.98
N LEU A 208 13.04 -24.06 -4.26
CA LEU A 208 14.28 -24.51 -4.84
C LEU A 208 14.70 -25.81 -4.17
N ALA A 209 15.21 -26.75 -4.96
CA ALA A 209 15.64 -28.05 -4.44
C ALA A 209 16.66 -27.87 -3.32
N ARG A 210 16.43 -28.53 -2.17
CA ARG A 210 17.26 -28.44 -0.94
C ARG A 210 17.17 -27.10 -0.21
N TYR A 211 16.16 -26.29 -0.49
CA TYR A 211 15.84 -25.08 0.25
C TYR A 211 14.44 -25.18 0.84
N THR A 212 14.21 -24.46 1.95
CA THR A 212 12.87 -24.27 2.50
C THR A 212 12.07 -23.37 1.55
N ALA A 213 10.84 -23.78 1.23
CA ALA A 213 9.93 -22.99 0.39
C ALA A 213 9.66 -21.62 1.03
N TYR A 214 9.68 -20.58 0.20
CA TYR A 214 9.20 -19.26 0.58
C TYR A 214 7.72 -19.17 0.23
N ILE A 215 6.88 -18.80 1.20
CA ILE A 215 5.43 -18.68 1.03
C ILE A 215 5.04 -17.29 1.53
N ASP A 216 4.28 -16.57 0.71
CA ASP A 216 3.84 -15.21 1.00
C ASP A 216 2.57 -14.89 0.22
N THR A 217 1.91 -13.78 0.57
CA THR A 217 0.71 -13.30 -0.10
C THR A 217 0.97 -11.90 -0.64
N VAL A 218 0.85 -11.73 -1.95
CA VAL A 218 1.15 -10.48 -2.64
C VAL A 218 -0.13 -9.73 -3.01
N ASN A 219 -0.16 -8.44 -2.69
CA ASN A 219 -1.27 -7.54 -3.02
C ASN A 219 -0.94 -6.70 -4.24
N ILE A 220 -1.79 -6.73 -5.27
CA ILE A 220 -1.58 -5.99 -6.51
C ILE A 220 -2.25 -4.62 -6.40
N PRO A 221 -1.51 -3.50 -6.47
CA PRO A 221 -2.07 -2.19 -6.28
C PRO A 221 -2.92 -1.77 -7.48
N LYS A 222 -4.04 -1.07 -7.22
CA LYS A 222 -4.92 -0.46 -8.24
C LYS A 222 -4.21 0.52 -9.20
N THR A 223 -2.99 0.93 -8.86
CA THR A 223 -2.15 1.79 -9.69
C THR A 223 -1.52 1.07 -10.89
N GLY A 224 -1.60 -0.26 -10.99
CA GLY A 224 -0.99 -1.04 -12.07
C GLY A 224 0.55 -1.07 -12.04
N ARG A 225 1.16 -0.65 -10.91
CA ARG A 225 2.61 -0.67 -10.73
C ARG A 225 3.10 -2.10 -10.53
N GLU A 226 4.35 -2.33 -10.93
CA GLU A 226 5.07 -3.57 -10.66
C GLU A 226 5.26 -3.76 -9.15
N VAL A 227 5.00 -4.98 -8.68
CA VAL A 227 5.27 -5.40 -7.30
C VAL A 227 6.50 -6.31 -7.26
N PRO A 228 7.61 -5.89 -6.62
CA PRO A 228 8.77 -6.75 -6.46
C PRO A 228 8.56 -7.75 -5.31
N VAL A 229 8.92 -9.00 -5.55
CA VAL A 229 8.94 -10.10 -4.58
C VAL A 229 10.37 -10.64 -4.53
N LEU A 230 11.01 -10.55 -3.36
CA LEU A 230 12.36 -11.08 -3.14
C LEU A 230 12.33 -12.23 -2.14
N ALA A 231 12.49 -13.45 -2.63
CA ALA A 231 12.57 -14.65 -1.79
C ALA A 231 14.01 -14.98 -1.38
N LEU A 232 14.31 -14.83 -0.08
CA LEU A 232 15.57 -15.28 0.51
C LEU A 232 15.42 -16.73 0.98
N LEU A 233 15.93 -17.67 0.18
CA LEU A 233 15.74 -19.09 0.43
C LEU A 233 16.80 -19.62 1.40
N LYS A 234 16.35 -20.34 2.44
CA LYS A 234 17.24 -20.96 3.43
C LYS A 234 17.53 -22.40 3.03
N GLN A 235 18.81 -22.75 2.93
CA GLN A 235 19.22 -24.10 2.60
C GLN A 235 18.81 -25.06 3.73
N VAL A 236 18.20 -26.18 3.37
CA VAL A 236 17.98 -27.30 4.29
C VAL A 236 19.34 -27.96 4.53
N THR A 237 19.69 -28.14 5.80
CA THR A 237 20.95 -28.77 6.19
C THR A 237 20.69 -30.13 6.83
N GLY A 238 21.68 -31.01 6.75
CA GLY A 238 21.63 -32.35 7.29
C GLY A 238 21.81 -32.35 8.81
N LYS A 239 21.00 -33.17 9.48
CA LYS A 239 21.10 -33.54 10.89
C LYS A 239 21.33 -35.04 10.99
N LEU A 240 22.42 -35.43 11.62
CA LEU A 240 22.83 -36.82 11.70
C LEU A 240 23.08 -37.20 13.15
N ARG A 241 22.31 -38.16 13.67
CA ARG A 241 22.56 -38.80 14.96
C ARG A 241 23.13 -40.17 14.72
N ILE A 242 24.31 -40.45 15.26
CA ILE A 242 25.01 -41.72 15.08
C ILE A 242 25.38 -42.28 16.44
N LEU A 243 24.92 -43.50 16.69
CA LEU A 243 25.35 -44.34 17.79
C LEU A 243 26.18 -45.49 17.23
N SER A 244 27.20 -45.92 17.95
CA SER A 244 27.92 -47.15 17.60
C SER A 244 28.09 -48.06 18.80
N LYS A 245 28.24 -49.36 18.53
CA LYS A 245 28.61 -50.34 19.55
C LYS A 245 29.85 -51.10 19.08
N PRO A 246 31.00 -50.98 19.77
CA PRO A 246 31.27 -50.10 20.91
C PRO A 246 31.29 -48.59 20.54
N ASP A 247 31.17 -47.72 21.55
CA ASP A 247 31.26 -46.25 21.42
C ASP A 247 32.69 -45.80 21.09
N GLY A 248 32.83 -44.53 20.68
CA GLY A 248 34.12 -43.88 20.43
C GLY A 248 34.68 -44.05 19.02
N ALA A 249 33.87 -44.58 18.09
CA ALA A 249 34.24 -44.71 16.69
C ALA A 249 34.35 -43.35 16.02
N GLU A 250 35.39 -43.13 15.24
CA GLU A 250 35.56 -41.94 14.43
C GLU A 250 34.55 -41.92 13.30
N VAL A 251 33.86 -40.80 13.16
CA VAL A 251 32.85 -40.58 12.14
C VAL A 251 33.48 -39.77 11.00
N TRP A 252 33.48 -40.36 9.81
CA TRP A 252 33.98 -39.76 8.58
C TRP A 252 32.84 -39.63 7.57
N LEU A 253 32.65 -38.43 7.01
CA LEU A 253 31.71 -38.15 5.93
C LEU A 253 32.50 -37.73 4.69
N ASP A 254 32.35 -38.47 3.58
CA ASP A 254 33.09 -38.27 2.32
C ASP A 254 34.60 -38.07 2.52
N GLY A 255 35.19 -38.84 3.45
CA GLY A 255 36.63 -38.78 3.75
C GLY A 255 37.06 -37.64 4.67
N ARG A 256 36.13 -36.81 5.18
CA ARG A 256 36.39 -35.80 6.22
C ARG A 256 35.91 -36.30 7.58
N GLN A 257 36.79 -36.29 8.58
CA GLN A 257 36.39 -36.57 9.96
C GLN A 257 35.51 -35.44 10.50
N VAL A 258 34.33 -35.80 11.02
CA VAL A 258 33.32 -34.86 11.53
C VAL A 258 33.02 -35.04 13.01
N GLY A 259 33.47 -36.14 13.63
CA GLY A 259 33.28 -36.36 15.06
C GLY A 259 33.62 -37.79 15.51
N ARG A 260 33.09 -38.17 16.68
CA ARG A 260 33.18 -39.52 17.25
C ARG A 260 31.83 -39.93 17.85
N THR A 261 31.46 -41.20 17.75
CA THR A 261 30.21 -41.73 18.31
C THR A 261 30.25 -41.84 19.84
N PRO A 262 29.12 -41.67 20.54
CA PRO A 262 27.85 -41.11 20.07
C PRO A 262 27.97 -39.66 19.60
N ALA A 263 27.39 -39.33 18.43
CA ALA A 263 27.44 -37.99 17.86
C ALA A 263 26.05 -37.49 17.45
N LYS A 264 25.80 -36.19 17.66
CA LYS A 264 24.70 -35.44 17.04
C LYS A 264 25.30 -34.29 16.25
N LEU A 265 25.26 -34.40 14.93
CA LEU A 265 25.84 -33.45 13.99
C LEU A 265 24.71 -32.68 13.30
N GLU A 266 24.87 -31.36 13.15
CA GLU A 266 23.90 -30.48 12.51
C GLU A 266 24.62 -29.56 11.51
N GLY A 267 23.90 -28.97 10.56
CA GLY A 267 24.51 -28.10 9.56
C GLY A 267 25.32 -28.86 8.50
N LEU A 268 25.07 -30.17 8.34
CA LEU A 268 25.80 -31.00 7.38
C LEU A 268 25.37 -30.68 5.96
N ASP A 269 26.33 -30.72 5.03
CA ASP A 269 26.01 -30.70 3.61
C ASP A 269 25.34 -32.03 3.24
N MET A 270 24.08 -31.93 2.80
CA MET A 270 23.30 -33.10 2.42
C MET A 270 23.66 -33.64 1.03
N THR A 271 24.70 -33.10 0.38
CA THR A 271 25.35 -33.74 -0.77
C THR A 271 26.23 -34.91 -0.36
N ALA A 272 26.61 -35.00 0.92
CA ALA A 272 27.49 -36.05 1.41
C ALA A 272 26.87 -37.44 1.21
N LYS A 273 27.63 -38.36 0.60
CA LYS A 273 27.09 -39.67 0.16
C LYS A 273 27.65 -40.85 0.91
N ARG A 274 28.82 -40.75 1.52
CA ARG A 274 29.53 -41.89 2.12
C ARG A 274 29.83 -41.61 3.59
N LEU A 275 29.27 -42.45 4.44
CA LEU A 275 29.58 -42.52 5.87
C LEU A 275 30.57 -43.65 6.11
N GLU A 276 31.61 -43.36 6.88
CA GLU A 276 32.56 -44.37 7.35
C GLU A 276 32.77 -44.22 8.87
N LEU A 277 32.62 -45.33 9.60
CA LEU A 277 32.96 -45.42 11.01
C LEU A 277 34.26 -46.21 11.17
N ARG A 278 35.26 -45.60 11.80
CA ARG A 278 36.55 -46.23 12.09
C ARG A 278 36.75 -46.37 13.57
N LEU A 279 37.09 -47.56 14.03
CA LEU A 279 37.47 -47.78 15.42
C LEU A 279 38.66 -48.74 15.46
N LYS A 280 39.58 -48.50 16.39
CA LYS A 280 40.75 -49.35 16.58
C LYS A 280 40.32 -50.81 16.81
N ASP A 281 41.05 -51.74 16.20
CA ASP A 281 40.83 -53.19 16.29
C ASP A 281 39.41 -53.64 15.84
N HIS A 282 38.75 -52.84 15.00
CA HIS A 282 37.47 -53.15 14.37
C HIS A 282 37.53 -52.87 12.86
N GLN A 283 36.76 -53.61 12.08
CA GLN A 283 36.61 -53.38 10.65
C GLN A 283 35.89 -52.04 10.41
N PRO A 284 36.36 -51.20 9.47
CA PRO A 284 35.68 -49.95 9.14
C PRO A 284 34.30 -50.26 8.56
N HIS A 285 33.28 -49.63 9.11
CA HIS A 285 31.92 -49.75 8.59
C HIS A 285 31.68 -48.64 7.58
N ILE A 286 31.39 -49.00 6.32
CA ILE A 286 31.12 -48.05 5.23
C ILE A 286 29.66 -48.20 4.81
N GLN A 287 28.95 -47.08 4.74
CA GLN A 287 27.55 -47.04 4.35
C GLN A 287 27.28 -45.82 3.45
N ASP A 288 26.54 -46.02 2.37
CA ASP A 288 26.05 -44.91 1.55
C ASP A 288 24.84 -44.24 2.23
N LEU A 289 24.88 -42.91 2.33
CA LEU A 289 23.83 -42.07 2.88
C LEU A 289 22.88 -41.61 1.78
N THR A 290 21.59 -41.77 2.04
CA THR A 290 20.52 -41.15 1.27
C THR A 290 19.75 -40.22 2.20
N TRP A 291 19.85 -38.92 1.96
CA TRP A 291 19.22 -37.91 2.80
C TRP A 291 17.72 -37.80 2.52
N PRO A 292 16.84 -37.97 3.52
CA PRO A 292 15.43 -37.68 3.35
C PRO A 292 15.21 -36.17 3.12
N ALA A 293 14.02 -35.80 2.64
CA ALA A 293 13.65 -34.40 2.44
C ALA A 293 13.73 -33.57 3.73
N THR A 294 13.51 -34.21 4.89
CA THR A 294 13.63 -33.60 6.23
C THR A 294 15.07 -33.28 6.62
N GLY A 295 16.05 -33.91 5.97
CA GLY A 295 17.46 -33.80 6.31
C GLY A 295 17.89 -34.52 7.58
N GLN A 296 17.03 -35.30 8.22
CA GLN A 296 17.37 -36.00 9.46
C GLN A 296 17.63 -37.49 9.23
N ILE A 297 18.75 -38.00 9.72
CA ILE A 297 19.10 -39.42 9.72
C ILE A 297 19.49 -39.84 11.14
N ASP A 298 18.96 -40.98 11.58
CA ASP A 298 19.28 -41.61 12.86
C ASP A 298 19.85 -43.01 12.60
N LEU A 299 21.09 -43.27 13.04
CA LEU A 299 21.80 -44.53 12.84
C LEU A 299 22.25 -45.14 14.18
N ASP A 300 22.07 -46.46 14.31
CA ASP A 300 22.66 -47.29 15.37
C ASP A 300 23.44 -48.43 14.70
N ILE A 301 24.77 -48.40 14.82
CA ILE A 301 25.67 -49.26 14.06
C ILE A 301 26.47 -50.15 15.00
N LYS A 302 26.45 -51.47 14.77
CA LYS A 302 27.30 -52.42 15.50
C LYS A 302 28.56 -52.73 14.70
N LEU A 303 29.73 -52.35 15.23
CA LEU A 303 31.01 -52.60 14.60
C LEU A 303 31.45 -54.05 14.80
N GLN A 304 32.01 -54.64 13.75
CA GLN A 304 32.56 -56.00 13.76
C GLN A 304 34.08 -55.91 13.98
N ARG A 305 34.63 -56.91 14.67
CA ARG A 305 36.08 -57.06 14.82
C ARG A 305 36.72 -57.67 13.57
#